data_AF-A0A4R0X319-F1
#
_entry.id   AF-A0A4R0X319-F1
#
_cell.length_a   1.000
_cell.length_b   1.000
_cell.length_c   1.000
_cell.angle_alpha   90.00
_cell.angle_beta   90.00
_cell.angle_gamma   90.00
#
_symmetry.space_group_name_H-M   'P 1'
#
loop_
_entity.id
_entity.type
_entity.pdbx_description
1 polymer ?
#
loop_
_entity_poly.entity_id
_entity_poly.type
_entity_poly.pdbx_seq_one_letter_code
_entity_poly.pdbx_strand_id
1 'polypeptide(L)'
;NRLIQKNTLRRGCSNFSLIAAQRFPTDYDGIISTFPASGITGLWLQMGRISKALLAPGGFVNAAKGAALQAAVIKQCDALDGVADGVIANPSACIFDPQTIRCPSGADTGDTCLSDAQINTMTVAGTPLVTNFDLANGIRSFPQYNAFAGADFWTADYYPETAWGASAADAVVEPGVIGKTSFYYSFSNDMLRFAVARDPGLSILNFNPADPGSLTARIQAVSALMDSTTTDLTQFQSRGGKLIFQHGQADQYIPAQLTIDYYNRLLSRFGQGPLRNALEITSRYAAFLERM
;
A
#
# COMPACT_ATOMS: atom_id res chain seq x y z
N ASN A 1 26.00 -28.99 21.84
CA ASN A 1 25.27 -29.07 20.54
C ASN A 1 24.47 -27.80 20.25
N ARG A 2 25.14 -26.66 19.96
CA ARG A 2 24.53 -25.63 19.10
C ARG A 2 25.03 -25.94 17.70
N LEU A 3 24.13 -26.40 16.82
CA LEU A 3 24.39 -26.41 15.38
C LEU A 3 24.68 -24.96 14.99
N ILE A 4 25.93 -24.65 14.70
CA ILE A 4 26.35 -23.34 14.20
C ILE A 4 25.83 -23.25 12.78
N GLN A 5 24.60 -22.75 12.59
CA GLN A 5 24.25 -22.16 11.30
C GLN A 5 25.11 -20.91 11.16
N LYS A 6 26.13 -20.99 10.29
CA LYS A 6 26.87 -19.81 9.86
C LYS A 6 25.94 -19.03 8.93
N ASN A 7 25.44 -17.89 9.41
CA ASN A 7 24.59 -16.92 8.70
C ASN A 7 23.15 -17.41 8.43
N THR A 8 22.20 -16.92 9.21
CA THR A 8 20.75 -17.18 9.01
C THR A 8 20.11 -16.02 8.23
N LEU A 9 19.52 -16.32 7.06
CA LEU A 9 18.82 -15.36 6.21
C LEU A 9 17.31 -15.59 6.25
N ARG A 10 16.52 -14.52 6.39
CA ARG A 10 15.08 -14.55 6.20
C ARG A 10 14.66 -13.79 4.95
N ARG A 11 13.93 -14.46 4.06
CA ARG A 11 13.12 -13.80 3.03
C ARG A 11 11.67 -13.86 3.47
N GLY A 12 11.01 -12.71 3.59
CA GLY A 12 9.60 -12.65 3.96
C GLY A 12 8.87 -11.54 3.21
N CYS A 13 7.61 -11.80 2.91
CA CYS A 13 6.70 -10.83 2.32
C CYS A 13 5.92 -10.10 3.42
N SER A 14 5.57 -8.85 3.16
CA SER A 14 4.71 -8.06 4.03
C SER A 14 5.31 -7.82 5.42
N ASN A 15 4.46 -7.68 6.43
CA ASN A 15 4.79 -7.15 7.74
C ASN A 15 5.83 -7.98 8.53
N PHE A 16 5.89 -9.30 8.32
CA PHE A 16 6.64 -10.19 9.20
C PHE A 16 8.15 -9.98 9.17
N SER A 17 8.72 -9.56 8.03
CA SER A 17 10.18 -9.36 7.90
C SER A 17 10.68 -8.28 8.85
N LEU A 18 9.93 -7.19 8.96
CA LEU A 18 10.22 -6.12 9.90
C LEU A 18 10.00 -6.54 11.35
N ILE A 19 8.95 -7.31 11.65
CA ILE A 19 8.74 -7.88 12.98
C ILE A 19 9.95 -8.72 13.42
N ALA A 20 10.53 -9.53 12.52
CA ALA A 20 11.73 -10.32 12.84
C ALA A 20 12.92 -9.42 13.21
N ALA A 21 13.17 -8.36 12.45
CA ALA A 21 14.25 -7.41 12.76
C ALA A 21 14.04 -6.69 14.10
N GLN A 22 12.79 -6.37 14.44
CA GLN A 22 12.43 -5.54 15.58
C GLN A 22 12.27 -6.34 16.89
N ARG A 23 11.63 -7.51 16.83
CA ARG A 23 11.27 -8.32 18.01
C ARG A 23 12.18 -9.52 18.22
N PHE A 24 12.83 -10.00 17.16
CA PHE A 24 13.71 -11.17 17.19
C PHE A 24 15.08 -10.87 16.56
N PRO A 25 15.77 -9.81 17.01
CA PRO A 25 16.97 -9.30 16.34
C PRO A 25 18.13 -10.30 16.32
N THR A 26 18.11 -11.32 17.19
CA THR A 26 19.15 -12.36 17.27
C THR A 26 18.93 -13.56 16.37
N ASP A 27 17.75 -13.69 15.76
CA ASP A 27 17.37 -14.92 15.03
C ASP A 27 17.94 -14.96 13.60
N TYR A 28 18.25 -13.79 13.04
CA TYR A 28 18.69 -13.64 11.66
C TYR A 28 19.87 -12.67 11.57
N ASP A 29 20.82 -12.97 10.69
CA ASP A 29 21.95 -12.10 10.39
C ASP A 29 21.67 -11.21 9.15
N GLY A 30 20.72 -11.65 8.31
CA GLY A 30 20.22 -10.90 7.18
C GLY A 30 18.71 -11.07 7.01
N ILE A 31 18.02 -10.02 6.58
CA ILE A 31 16.59 -10.03 6.28
C ILE A 31 16.37 -9.36 4.92
N ILE A 32 15.67 -10.04 4.01
CA ILE A 32 15.10 -9.46 2.80
C ILE A 32 13.62 -9.25 3.04
N SER A 33 13.23 -7.99 3.17
CA SER A 33 11.87 -7.54 3.43
C SER A 33 11.22 -7.11 2.12
N THR A 34 10.45 -8.03 1.53
CA THR A 34 9.73 -7.79 0.28
C THR A 34 8.32 -7.25 0.56
N PHE A 35 7.93 -6.17 -0.12
CA PHE A 35 6.61 -5.52 -0.03
C PHE A 35 6.13 -5.28 1.42
N PRO A 36 6.92 -4.65 2.32
CA PRO A 36 6.56 -4.62 3.74
C PRO A 36 5.34 -3.74 4.03
N ALA A 37 4.25 -4.36 4.51
CA ALA A 37 3.10 -3.67 5.10
C ALA A 37 3.41 -3.21 6.54
N SER A 38 4.40 -2.32 6.70
CA SER A 38 4.88 -1.92 8.03
C SER A 38 3.78 -1.30 8.89
N GLY A 39 2.89 -0.50 8.29
CA GLY A 39 1.72 0.10 8.94
C GLY A 39 0.43 -0.55 8.49
N ILE A 40 0.24 -1.84 8.81
CA ILE A 40 -0.94 -2.61 8.37
C ILE A 40 -2.26 -1.99 8.83
N THR A 41 -2.26 -1.28 9.96
CA THR A 41 -3.47 -0.59 10.44
C THR A 41 -3.86 0.58 9.54
N GLY A 42 -2.90 1.41 9.15
CA GLY A 42 -3.13 2.47 8.17
C GLY A 42 -3.52 1.92 6.79
N LEU A 43 -2.96 0.76 6.41
CA LEU A 43 -3.24 0.08 5.15
C LEU A 43 -4.73 -0.25 5.01
N TRP A 44 -5.31 -0.97 5.97
CA TRP A 44 -6.73 -1.34 5.90
C TRP A 44 -7.65 -0.14 6.11
N LEU A 45 -7.25 0.88 6.88
CA LEU A 45 -8.02 2.13 6.99
C LEU A 45 -8.11 2.86 5.64
N GLN A 46 -6.99 2.96 4.91
CA GLN A 46 -6.95 3.58 3.59
C GLN A 46 -7.71 2.74 2.54
N MET A 47 -7.56 1.41 2.55
CA MET A 47 -8.37 0.53 1.70
C MET A 47 -9.87 0.71 1.97
N GLY A 48 -10.26 0.94 3.23
CA GLY A 48 -11.63 1.22 3.62
C GLY A 48 -12.12 2.57 3.08
N ARG A 49 -11.29 3.61 3.17
CA ARG A 49 -11.57 4.94 2.60
C ARG A 49 -11.76 4.86 1.08
N ILE A 50 -10.93 4.08 0.39
CA ILE A 50 -11.04 3.83 -1.06
C ILE A 50 -12.31 3.04 -1.38
N SER A 51 -12.60 1.97 -0.65
CA SER A 51 -13.80 1.14 -0.83
C SER A 51 -15.08 1.97 -0.70
N LYS A 52 -15.11 2.94 0.21
CA LYS A 52 -16.23 3.89 0.34
C LYS A 52 -16.47 4.72 -0.91
N ALA A 53 -15.40 5.24 -1.53
CA ALA A 53 -15.54 6.02 -2.77
C ALA A 53 -15.89 5.11 -3.95
N LEU A 54 -15.21 3.97 -4.08
CA LEU A 54 -15.42 2.97 -5.13
C LEU A 54 -16.85 2.42 -5.15
N LEU A 55 -17.47 2.23 -3.98
CA LEU A 55 -18.81 1.65 -3.84
C LEU A 55 -19.89 2.71 -3.56
N ALA A 56 -19.55 4.00 -3.62
CA ALA A 56 -20.54 5.06 -3.66
C ALA A 56 -21.32 5.01 -4.99
N PRO A 57 -22.54 5.58 -5.07
CA PRO A 57 -23.32 5.63 -6.31
C PRO A 57 -22.51 6.19 -7.49
N GLY A 58 -22.33 5.38 -8.54
CA GLY A 58 -21.56 5.74 -9.73
C GLY A 58 -20.03 5.78 -9.57
N GLY A 59 -19.50 5.46 -8.38
CA GLY A 59 -18.08 5.54 -8.07
C GLY A 59 -17.24 4.36 -8.57
N PHE A 60 -17.89 3.27 -9.00
CA PHE A 60 -17.18 2.05 -9.40
C PHE A 60 -16.44 2.24 -10.72
N VAL A 61 -15.15 1.90 -10.72
CA VAL A 61 -14.30 1.91 -11.90
C VAL A 61 -14.10 0.45 -12.32
N ASN A 62 -14.69 0.06 -13.44
CA ASN A 62 -14.53 -1.29 -13.98
C ASN A 62 -13.16 -1.46 -14.67
N ALA A 63 -12.84 -2.69 -15.08
CA ALA A 63 -11.56 -3.01 -15.72
C ALA A 63 -11.33 -2.24 -17.04
N ALA A 64 -12.37 -2.03 -17.85
CA ALA A 64 -12.24 -1.33 -19.13
C ALA A 64 -11.90 0.16 -18.93
N LYS A 65 -12.54 0.81 -17.96
CA LYS A 65 -12.20 2.18 -17.51
C LYS A 65 -10.80 2.23 -16.90
N GLY A 66 -10.42 1.20 -16.14
CA GLY A 66 -9.06 1.04 -15.61
C GLY A 66 -8.01 1.00 -16.72
N ALA A 67 -8.26 0.25 -17.80
CA ALA A 67 -7.39 0.21 -18.97
C ALA A 67 -7.31 1.58 -19.68
N ALA A 68 -8.42 2.31 -19.82
CA ALA A 68 -8.42 3.66 -20.38
C ALA A 68 -7.60 4.64 -19.52
N LEU A 69 -7.72 4.57 -18.19
CA LEU A 69 -6.90 5.34 -17.26
C LEU A 69 -5.41 4.97 -17.40
N GLN A 70 -5.06 3.68 -17.35
CA GLN A 70 -3.67 3.24 -17.46
C GLN A 70 -3.03 3.69 -18.76
N ALA A 71 -3.75 3.60 -19.88
CA ALA A 71 -3.28 4.09 -21.18
C ALA A 71 -2.99 5.60 -21.15
N ALA A 72 -3.85 6.39 -20.49
CA ALA A 72 -3.63 7.83 -20.34
C ALA A 72 -2.43 8.15 -19.44
N VAL A 73 -2.28 7.43 -18.32
CA VAL A 73 -1.15 7.60 -17.38
C VAL A 73 0.17 7.23 -18.07
N ILE A 74 0.26 6.07 -18.72
CA ILE A 74 1.46 5.62 -19.45
C ILE A 74 1.82 6.64 -20.52
N LYS A 75 0.86 7.11 -21.32
CA LYS A 75 1.09 8.13 -22.35
C LYS A 75 1.73 9.41 -21.80
N GLN A 76 1.39 9.82 -20.58
CA GLN A 76 1.96 11.00 -19.95
C GLN A 76 3.32 10.71 -19.28
N CYS A 77 3.49 9.52 -18.70
CA CYS A 77 4.50 9.29 -17.67
C CYS A 77 5.62 8.31 -18.03
N ASP A 78 5.43 7.44 -19.03
CA ASP A 78 6.41 6.42 -19.46
C ASP A 78 7.78 7.05 -19.75
N ALA A 79 7.84 7.99 -20.70
CA ALA A 79 9.09 8.62 -21.12
C ALA A 79 9.77 9.55 -20.10
N LEU A 80 9.24 9.71 -18.87
CA LEU A 80 9.79 10.63 -17.85
C LEU A 80 11.07 10.11 -17.18
N ASP A 81 11.43 8.85 -17.40
CA ASP A 81 12.74 8.30 -17.04
C ASP A 81 13.75 8.30 -18.21
N GLY A 82 13.33 8.78 -19.39
CA GLY A 82 14.15 8.84 -20.60
C GLY A 82 14.00 7.64 -21.54
N VAL A 83 13.16 6.65 -21.20
CA VAL A 83 12.86 5.48 -22.05
C VAL A 83 11.35 5.36 -22.23
N ALA A 84 10.89 5.02 -23.43
CA ALA A 84 9.47 4.73 -23.69
C ALA A 84 9.31 3.23 -23.91
N ASP A 85 9.00 2.49 -22.85
CA ASP A 85 8.88 1.03 -22.84
C ASP A 85 7.56 0.52 -22.23
N GLY A 86 6.65 1.43 -21.90
CA GLY A 86 5.38 1.14 -21.25
C GLY A 86 5.48 1.00 -19.73
N VAL A 87 6.63 1.33 -19.13
CA VAL A 87 6.87 1.25 -17.68
C VAL A 87 7.09 2.63 -17.11
N ILE A 88 6.45 2.92 -15.98
CA ILE A 88 6.69 4.17 -15.25
C ILE A 88 7.84 3.92 -14.27
N ALA A 89 9.11 4.04 -14.70
CA ALA A 89 10.25 3.79 -13.82
C ALA A 89 10.62 4.99 -12.93
N ASN A 90 10.09 6.18 -13.24
CA ASN A 90 10.20 7.39 -12.41
C ASN A 90 8.82 7.93 -11.93
N PRO A 91 8.13 7.24 -11.00
CA PRO A 91 6.79 7.66 -10.54
C PRO A 91 6.75 9.04 -9.89
N SER A 92 7.83 9.51 -9.27
CA SER A 92 7.86 10.82 -8.61
C SER A 92 7.86 12.00 -9.59
N ALA A 93 8.24 11.77 -10.85
CA ALA A 93 8.11 12.75 -11.91
C ALA A 93 6.71 12.78 -12.55
N CYS A 94 5.91 11.71 -12.36
CA CYS A 94 4.58 11.58 -12.93
C CYS A 94 3.54 12.28 -12.07
N ILE A 95 3.10 13.48 -12.49
CA ILE A 95 1.95 14.18 -11.89
C ILE A 95 0.77 14.08 -12.87
N PHE A 96 -0.01 13.02 -12.76
CA PHE A 96 -1.18 12.79 -13.61
C PHE A 96 -2.43 13.48 -13.03
N ASP A 97 -3.15 14.22 -13.86
CA ASP A 97 -4.46 14.78 -13.52
C ASP A 97 -5.59 13.94 -14.12
N PRO A 98 -6.41 13.25 -13.32
CA PRO A 98 -7.52 12.43 -13.82
C PRO A 98 -8.61 13.24 -14.52
N GLN A 99 -8.63 14.57 -14.40
CA GLN A 99 -9.55 15.42 -15.16
C GLN A 99 -9.30 15.35 -16.67
N THR A 100 -8.10 14.97 -17.10
CA THR A 100 -7.75 14.83 -18.52
C THR A 100 -8.52 13.73 -19.25
N ILE A 101 -9.09 12.76 -18.52
CA ILE A 101 -9.90 11.65 -19.06
C ILE A 101 -11.37 11.73 -18.62
N ARG A 102 -11.80 12.91 -18.17
CA ARG A 102 -13.17 13.13 -17.71
C ARG A 102 -14.17 12.99 -18.86
N CYS A 103 -15.26 12.29 -18.61
CA CYS A 103 -16.36 12.18 -19.56
C CYS A 103 -17.01 13.55 -19.82
N PRO A 104 -17.56 13.78 -21.03
CA PRO A 104 -18.38 14.96 -21.31
C PRO A 104 -19.47 15.14 -20.25
N SER A 105 -19.68 16.39 -19.82
CA SER A 105 -20.59 16.78 -18.72
C SER A 105 -20.39 16.12 -17.35
N GLY A 106 -19.45 15.16 -17.20
CA GLY A 106 -19.18 14.44 -15.94
C GLY A 106 -20.04 13.21 -15.71
N ALA A 107 -20.96 12.92 -16.63
CA ALA A 107 -21.78 11.72 -16.59
C ALA A 107 -20.98 10.50 -17.07
N ASP A 108 -21.31 9.31 -16.57
CA ASP A 108 -20.72 8.08 -17.10
C ASP A 108 -21.29 7.81 -18.51
N THR A 109 -20.45 7.89 -19.53
CA THR A 109 -20.82 7.67 -20.93
C THR A 109 -20.20 6.40 -21.53
N GLY A 110 -19.66 5.50 -20.70
CA GLY A 110 -19.00 4.27 -21.13
C GLY A 110 -17.51 4.20 -20.76
N ASP A 111 -16.79 3.26 -21.35
CA ASP A 111 -15.49 2.82 -20.82
C ASP A 111 -14.26 3.61 -21.30
N THR A 112 -14.44 4.65 -22.12
CA THR A 112 -13.33 5.45 -22.67
C THR A 112 -13.00 6.70 -21.83
N CYS A 113 -13.73 6.94 -20.75
CA CYS A 113 -13.58 8.10 -19.88
C CYS A 113 -14.10 7.80 -18.47
N LEU A 114 -13.81 8.70 -17.52
CA LEU A 114 -14.29 8.62 -16.14
C LEU A 114 -15.33 9.70 -15.83
N SER A 115 -16.42 9.31 -15.17
CA SER A 115 -17.41 10.22 -14.59
C SER A 115 -16.83 10.99 -13.40
N ASP A 116 -17.52 12.02 -12.91
CA ASP A 116 -17.10 12.76 -11.71
C ASP A 116 -16.97 11.86 -10.47
N ALA A 117 -17.90 10.91 -10.30
CA ALA A 117 -17.87 9.95 -9.20
C ALA A 117 -16.67 8.99 -9.31
N GLN A 118 -16.34 8.55 -10.53
CA GLN A 118 -15.18 7.69 -10.80
C GLN A 118 -13.86 8.45 -10.62
N ILE A 119 -13.79 9.70 -11.06
CA ILE A 119 -12.62 10.55 -10.80
C ILE A 119 -12.44 10.77 -9.30
N ASN A 120 -13.51 10.99 -8.54
CA ASN A 120 -13.44 11.04 -7.08
C ASN A 120 -12.86 9.75 -6.48
N THR A 121 -13.28 8.57 -6.94
CA THR A 121 -12.67 7.29 -6.53
C THR A 121 -11.17 7.25 -6.79
N MET A 122 -10.74 7.58 -8.01
CA MET A 122 -9.31 7.61 -8.36
C MET A 122 -8.53 8.64 -7.55
N THR A 123 -9.14 9.80 -7.28
CA THR A 123 -8.55 10.88 -6.48
C THR A 123 -8.38 10.46 -5.03
N VAL A 124 -9.37 9.79 -4.45
CA VAL A 124 -9.30 9.21 -3.11
C VAL A 124 -8.19 8.16 -3.02
N ALA A 125 -8.05 7.31 -4.04
CA ALA A 125 -6.96 6.32 -4.11
C ALA A 125 -5.58 6.98 -4.28
N GLY A 126 -5.50 8.05 -5.07
CA GLY A 126 -4.28 8.81 -5.33
C GLY A 126 -3.92 9.87 -4.27
N THR A 127 -4.62 9.92 -3.14
CA THR A 127 -4.32 10.86 -2.05
C THR A 127 -4.08 10.15 -0.71
N PRO A 128 -3.16 10.65 0.14
CA PRO A 128 -2.90 10.06 1.45
C PRO A 128 -4.14 10.05 2.35
N LEU A 129 -4.23 9.04 3.22
CA LEU A 129 -5.07 9.13 4.42
C LEU A 129 -4.34 9.97 5.46
N VAL A 130 -5.03 10.94 6.05
CA VAL A 130 -4.57 11.66 7.24
C VAL A 130 -5.60 11.42 8.35
N THR A 131 -5.14 10.93 9.49
CA THR A 131 -5.97 10.63 10.66
C THR A 131 -5.92 11.77 11.68
N ASN A 132 -7.00 11.96 12.43
CA ASN A 132 -7.03 12.89 13.56
C ASN A 132 -6.45 12.29 14.86
N PHE A 133 -5.99 11.05 14.81
CA PHE A 133 -5.43 10.27 15.92
C PHE A 133 -4.09 9.64 15.53
N ASP A 134 -3.29 9.29 16.53
CA ASP A 134 -2.00 8.63 16.34
C ASP A 134 -2.16 7.11 16.21
N LEU A 135 -1.56 6.54 15.18
CA LEU A 135 -1.21 5.12 15.11
C LEU A 135 0.13 4.87 15.84
N ALA A 136 0.55 3.61 15.90
CA ALA A 136 1.80 3.19 16.51
C ALA A 136 2.99 4.03 16.03
N ASN A 137 3.84 4.41 16.98
CA ASN A 137 5.02 5.24 16.76
C ASN A 137 4.72 6.67 16.24
N GLY A 138 3.53 7.20 16.56
CA GLY A 138 3.15 8.60 16.29
C GLY A 138 2.82 8.89 14.82
N ILE A 139 2.44 7.85 14.07
CA ILE A 139 2.09 7.98 12.65
C ILE A 139 0.65 8.47 12.53
N ARG A 140 0.45 9.56 11.77
CA ARG A 140 -0.89 10.14 11.48
C ARG A 140 -1.27 10.11 10.01
N SER A 141 -0.44 9.53 9.16
CA SER A 141 -0.72 9.45 7.74
C SER A 141 -0.35 8.09 7.18
N PHE A 142 -1.15 7.65 6.20
CA PHE A 142 -0.84 6.52 5.37
C PHE A 142 -0.77 7.00 3.92
N PRO A 143 0.27 6.63 3.14
CA PRO A 143 0.47 7.17 1.81
C PRO A 143 -0.67 6.79 0.85
N GLN A 144 -0.77 7.55 -0.24
CA GLN A 144 -1.62 7.23 -1.37
C GLN A 144 -1.26 5.87 -1.98
N TYR A 145 -2.23 5.28 -2.69
CA TYR A 145 -1.97 4.13 -3.55
C TYR A 145 -1.43 4.57 -4.91
N ASN A 146 -0.83 3.61 -5.62
CA ASN A 146 -0.15 3.78 -6.89
C ASN A 146 -1.11 3.97 -8.09
N ALA A 147 -2.26 4.61 -7.86
CA ALA A 147 -3.37 4.75 -8.81
C ALA A 147 -2.99 5.45 -10.12
N PHE A 148 -1.96 6.30 -10.07
CA PHE A 148 -1.41 7.00 -11.21
C PHE A 148 0.06 6.66 -11.45
N ALA A 149 0.52 5.52 -10.91
CA ALA A 149 1.89 5.03 -11.01
C ALA A 149 1.94 3.58 -11.55
N GLY A 150 0.98 3.23 -12.40
CA GLY A 150 0.96 1.97 -13.15
C GLY A 150 0.34 0.77 -12.43
N ALA A 151 -0.24 0.94 -11.23
CA ALA A 151 -0.90 -0.17 -10.55
C ALA A 151 -2.16 -0.64 -11.28
N ASP A 152 -2.39 -1.96 -11.23
CA ASP A 152 -3.58 -2.62 -11.76
C ASP A 152 -4.43 -3.18 -10.62
N PHE A 153 -5.61 -2.62 -10.42
CA PHE A 153 -6.54 -3.03 -9.35
C PHE A 153 -7.61 -4.03 -9.81
N TRP A 154 -7.64 -4.37 -11.10
CA TRP A 154 -8.74 -5.09 -11.74
C TRP A 154 -8.38 -6.52 -12.10
N THR A 155 -7.10 -6.81 -12.35
CA THR A 155 -6.63 -8.16 -12.69
C THR A 155 -6.31 -8.99 -11.45
N ALA A 156 -6.51 -10.30 -11.56
CA ALA A 156 -6.18 -11.30 -10.55
C ALA A 156 -4.99 -12.16 -11.01
N ASP A 157 -3.97 -11.52 -11.59
CA ASP A 157 -2.92 -12.21 -12.36
C ASP A 157 -1.87 -12.89 -11.46
N TYR A 158 -1.57 -12.31 -10.29
CA TYR A 158 -0.55 -12.82 -9.37
C TYR A 158 -1.13 -13.26 -8.02
N TYR A 159 -2.24 -12.67 -7.62
CA TYR A 159 -3.05 -13.05 -6.47
C TYR A 159 -4.45 -13.43 -6.98
N PRO A 160 -5.04 -14.52 -6.46
CA PRO A 160 -6.34 -14.98 -6.95
C PRO A 160 -7.47 -13.98 -6.62
N GLU A 161 -7.23 -13.01 -5.73
CA GLU A 161 -8.15 -11.93 -5.40
C GLU A 161 -8.04 -10.72 -6.33
N THR A 162 -9.18 -10.10 -6.68
CA THR A 162 -9.20 -8.77 -7.32
C THR A 162 -9.12 -7.68 -6.27
N ALA A 163 -8.26 -6.66 -6.45
CA ALA A 163 -8.13 -5.58 -5.47
C ALA A 163 -9.45 -4.81 -5.29
N TRP A 164 -10.13 -4.46 -6.38
CA TRP A 164 -11.35 -3.64 -6.36
C TRP A 164 -12.64 -4.42 -6.60
N GLY A 165 -12.55 -5.70 -6.95
CA GLY A 165 -13.71 -6.55 -7.28
C GLY A 165 -14.03 -6.56 -8.77
N ALA A 166 -14.78 -7.57 -9.21
CA ALA A 166 -15.18 -7.72 -10.61
C ALA A 166 -16.28 -6.73 -11.05
N SER A 167 -17.16 -6.37 -10.12
CA SER A 167 -18.23 -5.39 -10.29
C SER A 167 -18.57 -4.77 -8.94
N ALA A 168 -19.33 -3.66 -8.92
CA ALA A 168 -19.80 -3.06 -7.68
C ALA A 168 -20.63 -4.04 -6.82
N ALA A 169 -21.42 -4.91 -7.48
CA ALA A 169 -22.22 -5.92 -6.78
C ALA A 169 -21.35 -7.07 -6.25
N ASP A 170 -20.39 -7.53 -7.05
CA ASP A 170 -19.48 -8.61 -6.65
C ASP A 170 -18.52 -8.18 -5.53
N ALA A 171 -18.11 -6.91 -5.51
CA ALA A 171 -17.12 -6.36 -4.58
C ALA A 171 -17.48 -6.56 -3.11
N VAL A 172 -18.78 -6.65 -2.78
CA VAL A 172 -19.30 -6.74 -1.40
C VAL A 172 -19.90 -8.12 -1.06
N VAL A 173 -19.70 -9.12 -1.92
CA VAL A 173 -20.22 -10.48 -1.65
C VAL A 173 -19.52 -11.10 -0.44
N GLU A 174 -20.32 -11.58 0.51
CA GLU A 174 -19.88 -12.27 1.73
C GLU A 174 -20.63 -13.63 1.86
N PRO A 175 -19.94 -14.77 2.06
CA PRO A 175 -18.49 -14.92 2.16
C PRO A 175 -17.79 -14.59 0.83
N GLY A 176 -16.56 -14.07 0.93
CA GLY A 176 -15.80 -13.60 -0.22
C GLY A 176 -15.57 -14.68 -1.27
N VAL A 177 -15.72 -14.30 -2.55
CA VAL A 177 -15.48 -15.16 -3.71
C VAL A 177 -14.23 -14.68 -4.43
N ILE A 178 -13.27 -15.59 -4.57
CA ILE A 178 -12.02 -15.37 -5.30
C ILE A 178 -12.30 -14.88 -6.73
N GLY A 179 -11.54 -13.90 -7.19
CA GLY A 179 -11.73 -13.26 -8.51
C GLY A 179 -12.97 -12.38 -8.65
N LYS A 180 -13.77 -12.20 -7.59
CA LYS A 180 -15.00 -11.41 -7.61
C LYS A 180 -15.06 -10.37 -6.51
N THR A 181 -14.89 -10.80 -5.26
CA THR A 181 -14.95 -9.93 -4.09
C THR A 181 -13.75 -9.00 -4.06
N SER A 182 -13.99 -7.75 -3.64
CA SER A 182 -12.93 -6.76 -3.48
C SER A 182 -12.10 -7.10 -2.25
N PHE A 183 -10.80 -7.32 -2.43
CA PHE A 183 -9.87 -7.47 -1.32
C PHE A 183 -9.86 -6.23 -0.43
N TYR A 184 -9.93 -5.03 -1.03
CA TYR A 184 -9.96 -3.78 -0.28
C TYR A 184 -11.17 -3.71 0.65
N TYR A 185 -12.34 -4.09 0.14
CA TYR A 185 -13.54 -4.13 0.94
C TYR A 185 -13.42 -5.19 2.03
N SER A 186 -13.17 -6.46 1.68
CA SER A 186 -13.21 -7.56 2.64
C SER A 186 -12.18 -7.41 3.75
N PHE A 187 -10.93 -7.05 3.40
CA PHE A 187 -9.87 -6.90 4.38
C PHE A 187 -10.17 -5.77 5.36
N SER A 188 -10.59 -4.60 4.88
CA SER A 188 -10.95 -3.48 5.74
C SER A 188 -12.19 -3.73 6.58
N ASN A 189 -13.19 -4.41 5.99
CA ASN A 189 -14.44 -4.72 6.66
C ASN A 189 -14.22 -5.73 7.81
N ASP A 190 -13.44 -6.78 7.57
CA ASP A 190 -13.13 -7.79 8.57
C ASP A 190 -12.20 -7.27 9.67
N MET A 191 -11.22 -6.42 9.33
CA MET A 191 -10.39 -5.74 10.33
C MET A 191 -11.25 -4.85 11.24
N LEU A 192 -12.20 -4.09 10.68
CA LEU A 192 -13.13 -3.28 11.47
C LEU A 192 -14.02 -4.17 12.35
N ARG A 193 -14.67 -5.18 11.79
CA ARG A 193 -15.64 -6.02 12.49
C ARG A 193 -15.00 -6.87 13.58
N PHE A 194 -13.92 -7.56 13.28
CA PHE A 194 -13.42 -8.63 14.14
C PHE A 194 -12.17 -8.24 14.92
N ALA A 195 -11.24 -7.49 14.31
CA ALA A 195 -10.04 -7.05 15.00
C ALA A 195 -10.33 -5.83 15.89
N VAL A 196 -11.11 -4.85 15.41
CA VAL A 196 -11.40 -3.61 16.14
C VAL A 196 -12.65 -3.75 16.99
N ALA A 197 -13.83 -3.68 16.38
CA ALA A 197 -15.10 -3.46 17.06
C ALA A 197 -15.68 -4.69 17.76
N ARG A 198 -15.32 -5.90 17.29
CA ARG A 198 -15.92 -7.17 17.70
C ARG A 198 -17.44 -7.19 17.49
N ASP A 199 -17.87 -6.61 16.37
CA ASP A 199 -19.26 -6.51 15.95
C ASP A 199 -19.39 -6.87 14.46
N PRO A 200 -19.98 -8.04 14.11
CA PRO A 200 -20.17 -8.44 12.71
C PRO A 200 -21.19 -7.57 11.96
N GLY A 201 -22.02 -6.79 12.65
CA GLY A 201 -23.05 -5.93 12.04
C GLY A 201 -22.50 -4.62 11.48
N LEU A 202 -21.28 -4.22 11.85
CA LEU A 202 -20.66 -3.01 11.31
C LEU A 202 -20.30 -3.17 9.83
N SER A 203 -20.13 -2.04 9.14
CA SER A 203 -19.65 -2.01 7.76
C SER A 203 -18.63 -0.89 7.60
N ILE A 204 -17.52 -1.19 6.95
CA ILE A 204 -16.51 -0.20 6.59
C ILE A 204 -17.11 0.93 5.74
N LEU A 205 -18.18 0.64 4.98
CA LEU A 205 -18.84 1.64 4.14
C LEU A 205 -19.51 2.75 4.98
N ASN A 206 -19.96 2.42 6.19
CA ASN A 206 -20.61 3.35 7.12
C ASN A 206 -19.66 3.90 8.19
N PHE A 207 -18.35 3.67 8.05
CA PHE A 207 -17.32 4.04 9.02
C PHE A 207 -16.43 5.16 8.48
N ASN A 208 -15.90 6.05 9.32
CA ASN A 208 -14.92 7.06 8.89
C ASN A 208 -13.50 6.64 9.30
N PRO A 209 -12.64 6.18 8.37
CA PRO A 209 -11.29 5.74 8.71
C PRO A 209 -10.37 6.85 9.24
N ALA A 210 -10.63 8.11 8.90
CA ALA A 210 -9.83 9.25 9.35
C ALA A 210 -10.20 9.74 10.76
N ASP A 211 -11.44 9.47 11.18
CA ASP A 211 -12.00 9.85 12.48
C ASP A 211 -12.96 8.76 12.98
N PRO A 212 -12.44 7.74 13.67
CA PRO A 212 -13.19 6.56 14.06
C PRO A 212 -14.03 6.75 15.33
N GLY A 213 -14.04 7.96 15.91
CA GLY A 213 -14.83 8.30 17.10
C GLY A 213 -14.54 7.39 18.30
N SER A 214 -15.57 6.73 18.82
CA SER A 214 -15.46 5.83 19.99
C SER A 214 -14.53 4.64 19.77
N LEU A 215 -14.24 4.25 18.52
CA LEU A 215 -13.32 3.15 18.21
C LEU A 215 -11.84 3.58 18.16
N THR A 216 -11.52 4.87 18.33
CA THR A 216 -10.13 5.39 18.28
C THR A 216 -9.18 4.60 19.17
N ALA A 217 -9.47 4.50 20.47
CA ALA A 217 -8.59 3.81 21.42
C ALA A 217 -8.39 2.32 21.06
N ARG A 218 -9.42 1.69 20.49
CA ARG A 218 -9.34 0.28 20.07
C ARG A 218 -8.46 0.11 18.84
N ILE A 219 -8.55 1.02 17.86
CA ILE A 219 -7.68 1.04 16.68
C ILE A 219 -6.23 1.28 17.10
N GLN A 220 -5.98 2.20 18.03
CA GLN A 220 -4.63 2.43 18.57
C GLN A 220 -4.04 1.18 19.23
N ALA A 221 -4.86 0.44 19.99
CA ALA A 221 -4.43 -0.82 20.58
C ALA A 221 -4.13 -1.90 19.52
N VAL A 222 -4.93 -1.99 18.45
CA VAL A 222 -4.66 -2.91 17.32
C VAL A 222 -3.38 -2.51 16.60
N SER A 223 -3.20 -1.21 16.33
CA SER A 223 -2.00 -0.65 15.70
C SER A 223 -0.74 -0.96 16.51
N ALA A 224 -0.74 -0.75 17.82
CA ALA A 224 0.39 -1.07 18.68
C ALA A 224 0.77 -2.57 18.66
N LEU A 225 -0.19 -3.46 18.41
CA LEU A 225 0.04 -4.90 18.34
C LEU A 225 0.55 -5.35 16.97
N MET A 226 -0.04 -4.82 15.89
CA MET A 226 0.11 -5.33 14.54
C MET A 226 1.11 -4.54 13.70
N ASP A 227 1.29 -3.24 13.91
CA ASP A 227 2.18 -2.44 13.09
C ASP A 227 3.65 -2.72 13.47
N SER A 228 4.51 -2.75 12.45
CA SER A 228 5.98 -2.85 12.56
C SER A 228 6.65 -1.52 12.16
N THR A 229 6.09 -0.42 12.61
CA THR A 229 6.48 0.95 12.21
C THR A 229 7.63 1.55 13.03
N THR A 230 8.05 0.90 14.12
CA THR A 230 9.21 1.34 14.89
C THR A 230 10.48 1.36 14.04
N THR A 231 11.30 2.39 14.20
CA THR A 231 12.62 2.51 13.58
C THR A 231 13.76 2.09 14.52
N ASP A 232 13.43 1.68 15.75
CA ASP A 232 14.45 1.19 16.67
C ASP A 232 14.93 -0.21 16.29
N LEU A 233 15.96 -0.23 15.44
CA LEU A 233 16.67 -1.45 15.01
C LEU A 233 18.05 -1.57 15.66
N THR A 234 18.28 -0.87 16.78
CA THR A 234 19.62 -0.73 17.38
C THR A 234 20.24 -2.07 17.73
N GLN A 235 19.46 -3.01 18.28
CA GLN A 235 19.96 -4.36 18.62
C GLN A 235 20.28 -5.21 17.39
N PHE A 236 19.47 -5.11 16.33
CA PHE A 236 19.72 -5.81 15.07
C PHE A 236 20.98 -5.26 14.37
N GLN A 237 21.14 -3.94 14.38
CA GLN A 237 22.29 -3.26 13.79
C GLN A 237 23.59 -3.51 14.58
N SER A 238 23.56 -3.43 15.92
CA SER A 238 24.77 -3.52 16.75
C SER A 238 25.48 -4.87 16.66
N ARG A 239 24.74 -5.94 16.31
CA ARG A 239 25.29 -7.27 16.03
C ARG A 239 25.65 -7.51 14.56
N GLY A 240 25.59 -6.49 13.72
CA GLY A 240 25.96 -6.56 12.30
C GLY A 240 24.85 -7.02 11.35
N GLY A 241 23.60 -7.08 11.81
CA GLY A 241 22.45 -7.48 11.00
C GLY A 241 22.26 -6.61 9.76
N LYS A 242 21.85 -7.24 8.64
CA LYS A 242 21.60 -6.55 7.36
C LYS A 242 20.13 -6.63 6.96
N LEU A 243 19.57 -5.53 6.49
CA LEU A 243 18.18 -5.46 6.03
C LEU A 243 18.13 -4.95 4.60
N ILE A 244 17.52 -5.72 3.69
CA ILE A 244 17.30 -5.33 2.30
C ILE A 244 15.80 -5.11 2.10
N PHE A 245 15.43 -3.98 1.51
CA PHE A 245 14.05 -3.72 1.09
C PHE A 245 13.89 -3.94 -0.40
N GLN A 246 12.79 -4.60 -0.76
CA GLN A 246 12.34 -4.72 -2.15
C GLN A 246 10.85 -4.39 -2.20
N HIS A 247 10.43 -3.54 -3.14
CA HIS A 247 9.03 -3.20 -3.36
C HIS A 247 8.78 -2.95 -4.85
N GLY A 248 7.60 -3.33 -5.35
CA GLY A 248 7.15 -3.01 -6.70
C GLY A 248 6.54 -1.61 -6.75
N GLN A 249 6.92 -0.80 -7.73
CA GLN A 249 6.40 0.58 -7.86
C GLN A 249 4.90 0.60 -8.20
N ALA A 250 4.45 -0.36 -9.00
CA ALA A 250 3.05 -0.53 -9.41
C ALA A 250 2.26 -1.50 -8.51
N ASP A 251 2.67 -1.67 -7.23
CA ASP A 251 1.98 -2.57 -6.30
C ASP A 251 0.55 -2.06 -6.01
N GLN A 252 -0.42 -2.92 -6.22
CA GLN A 252 -1.85 -2.63 -6.10
C GLN A 252 -2.43 -2.99 -4.73
N TYR A 253 -1.66 -3.54 -3.79
CA TYR A 253 -2.12 -3.89 -2.45
C TYR A 253 -1.34 -3.19 -1.34
N ILE A 254 -0.08 -2.85 -1.57
CA ILE A 254 0.76 -2.14 -0.60
C ILE A 254 1.49 -1.04 -1.37
N PRO A 255 1.26 0.25 -1.09
CA PRO A 255 1.93 1.30 -1.82
C PRO A 255 3.43 1.31 -1.52
N ALA A 256 4.26 1.39 -2.57
CA ALA A 256 5.72 1.45 -2.46
C ALA A 256 6.17 2.64 -1.59
N GLN A 257 5.42 3.74 -1.63
CA GLN A 257 5.66 4.92 -0.80
C GLN A 257 5.72 4.58 0.70
N LEU A 258 4.98 3.57 1.19
CA LEU A 258 5.05 3.13 2.59
C LEU A 258 6.46 2.67 2.98
N THR A 259 7.13 1.96 2.06
CA THR A 259 8.50 1.49 2.26
C THR A 259 9.50 2.63 2.15
N ILE A 260 9.31 3.54 1.20
CA ILE A 260 10.12 4.74 1.04
C ILE A 260 10.06 5.59 2.32
N ASP A 261 8.86 5.82 2.85
CA ASP A 261 8.66 6.58 4.09
C ASP A 261 9.31 5.89 5.29
N TYR A 262 9.17 4.57 5.42
CA TYR A 262 9.82 3.81 6.50
C TYR A 262 11.35 3.91 6.42
N TYR A 263 11.91 3.77 5.21
CA TYR A 263 13.35 3.93 4.99
C TYR A 263 13.83 5.35 5.30
N ASN A 264 13.08 6.38 4.89
CA ASN A 264 13.42 7.77 5.22
C ASN A 264 13.43 8.01 6.73
N ARG A 265 12.50 7.41 7.50
CA ARG A 265 12.55 7.48 8.96
C ARG A 265 13.74 6.74 9.57
N LEU A 266 14.17 5.61 8.98
CA LEU A 266 15.42 4.96 9.37
C LEU A 266 16.63 5.86 9.07
N LEU A 267 16.67 6.50 7.89
CA LEU A 267 17.67 7.51 7.49
C LEU A 267 17.77 8.64 8.50
N SER A 268 16.66 9.23 8.90
CA SER A 268 16.64 10.28 9.91
C SER A 268 17.17 9.83 11.28
N ARG A 269 16.98 8.55 11.66
CA ARG A 269 17.45 8.02 12.95
C ARG A 269 18.94 7.71 12.96
N PHE A 270 19.43 6.98 11.97
CA PHE A 270 20.79 6.42 11.99
C PHE A 270 21.81 7.23 11.18
N GLY A 271 21.36 8.16 10.32
CA GLY A 271 22.22 8.89 9.40
C GLY A 271 22.72 8.03 8.23
N GLN A 272 23.12 8.67 7.12
CA GLN A 272 23.47 7.96 5.88
C GLN A 272 24.65 6.97 6.04
N GLY A 273 25.68 7.31 6.82
CA GLY A 273 26.88 6.48 6.98
C GLY A 273 26.62 5.11 7.64
N PRO A 274 26.05 5.07 8.85
CA PRO A 274 25.71 3.82 9.53
C PRO A 274 24.68 2.94 8.79
N LEU A 275 23.84 3.55 7.93
CA LEU A 275 22.85 2.82 7.13
C LEU A 275 23.42 2.19 5.88
N ARG A 276 24.35 2.87 5.18
CA ARG A 276 24.96 2.34 3.96
C ARG A 276 25.73 1.01 4.19
N ASN A 277 26.16 0.76 5.42
CA ASN A 277 26.78 -0.49 5.84
C ASN A 277 25.78 -1.59 6.24
N ALA A 278 24.52 -1.27 6.54
CA ALA A 278 23.54 -2.17 7.15
C ALA A 278 22.24 -2.36 6.35
N LEU A 279 21.96 -1.46 5.40
CA LEU A 279 20.71 -1.38 4.65
C LEU A 279 20.95 -1.06 3.18
N GLU A 280 20.34 -1.86 2.30
CA GLU A 280 20.33 -1.63 0.86
C GLU A 280 18.87 -1.68 0.38
N ILE A 281 18.41 -0.65 -0.34
CA ILE A 281 17.16 -0.74 -1.09
C ILE A 281 17.52 -1.24 -2.48
N THR A 282 17.10 -2.45 -2.80
CA THR A 282 17.11 -2.93 -4.18
C THR A 282 15.69 -2.80 -4.72
N SER A 283 15.38 -1.66 -5.31
CA SER A 283 14.24 -1.58 -6.22
C SER A 283 14.70 -2.15 -7.56
N ARG A 284 14.17 -3.32 -7.95
CA ARG A 284 14.00 -3.60 -9.37
C ARG A 284 12.84 -2.70 -9.78
N TYR A 285 13.00 -1.38 -9.97
CA TYR A 285 13.57 -0.71 -11.15
C TYR A 285 14.17 0.69 -10.86
N ALA A 286 14.58 1.02 -9.62
CA ALA A 286 15.15 2.35 -9.29
C ALA A 286 16.57 2.27 -8.69
N ALA A 287 17.40 1.36 -9.20
CA ALA A 287 18.81 1.26 -8.86
C ALA A 287 19.69 1.22 -10.13
N PHE A 288 19.67 2.30 -10.92
CA PHE A 288 20.75 2.62 -11.86
C PHE A 288 20.95 4.13 -12.08
N LEU A 289 20.77 4.99 -11.07
CA LEU A 289 20.93 6.45 -11.23
C LEU A 289 21.79 7.13 -10.13
N GLU A 290 22.76 6.41 -9.56
CA GLU A 290 23.83 7.07 -8.76
C GLU A 290 25.25 6.86 -9.30
N ARG A 291 25.40 6.36 -10.54
CA ARG A 291 26.67 6.43 -11.29
C ARG A 291 26.41 6.58 -12.79
N MET A 292 26.24 7.82 -13.23
CA MET A 292 26.81 8.42 -14.45
C MET A 292 26.53 9.93 -14.42
#